data_AF-A0AAN1LU13-F1
#
_entry.id   AF-A0AAN1LU13-F1
#
_cell.length_a   1.000
_cell.length_b   1.000
_cell.length_c   1.000
_cell.angle_alpha   90.00
_cell.angle_beta   90.00
_cell.angle_gamma   90.00
#
_symmetry.space_group_name_H-M   'P 1'
#
loop_
_entity.id
_entity.type
_entity.pdbx_description
1 polymer ?
#
loop_
_entity_poly.entity_id
_entity_poly.type
_entity_poly.pdbx_seq_one_letter_code
_entity_poly.pdbx_strand_id
1 'polypeptide(L)' 'MNTRETAAETDTVICSAKGCHAPAVWVLAWNNPKIHTPERRKTWLACEEHREYLSEFLGVRGFLKDVVTLEEWSAADH' A
#
# COMPACT_ATOMS: atom_id res chain seq x y z
N MET A 1 23.94 -3.39 32.45
CA MET A 1 22.47 -3.38 32.59
C MET A 1 21.95 -2.69 31.35
N ASN A 2 21.19 -3.45 30.57
CA ASN A 2 20.79 -3.13 29.20
C ASN A 2 19.65 -2.13 29.18
N THR A 3 19.79 -1.06 28.42
CA THR A 3 18.69 -0.55 27.61
C THR A 3 19.26 0.00 26.31
N ARG A 4 19.34 -0.86 25.28
CA ARG A 4 19.40 -0.36 23.90
C ARG A 4 17.98 0.06 23.57
N GLU A 5 17.66 1.32 23.83
CA GLU A 5 16.46 1.98 23.34
C GLU A 5 16.67 2.23 21.85
N THR A 6 16.53 1.19 21.02
CA THR A 6 16.28 1.39 19.60
C THR A 6 14.81 1.76 19.51
N ALA A 7 14.53 3.07 19.61
CA ALA A 7 13.31 3.61 19.06
C ALA A 7 13.25 3.14 17.61
N ALA A 8 12.37 2.20 17.32
CA ALA A 8 12.02 1.88 15.95
C ALA A 8 11.39 3.17 15.41
N GLU A 9 12.18 3.96 14.70
CA GLU A 9 11.71 5.03 13.82
C GLU A 9 10.79 4.34 12.79
N THR A 10 9.53 4.21 13.15
CA THR A 10 8.49 3.67 12.29
C THR A 10 8.21 4.80 11.30
N ASP A 11 8.94 4.81 10.19
CA ASP A 11 8.63 5.68 9.06
C ASP A 11 7.17 5.43 8.71
N THR A 12 6.30 6.34 9.15
CA THR A 12 4.86 6.16 9.05
C THR A 12 4.52 6.44 7.60
N VAL A 13 4.40 5.37 6.82
CA VAL A 13 4.09 5.48 5.40
C VAL A 13 2.68 6.06 5.21
N ILE A 14 2.55 6.97 4.26
CA ILE A 14 1.35 7.81 4.10
C ILE A 14 0.44 7.29 2.99
N CYS A 15 -0.86 7.45 3.18
CA CYS A 15 -1.86 7.14 2.17
C CYS A 15 -1.58 7.85 0.83
N SER A 16 -1.70 7.11 -0.28
CA SER A 16 -1.51 7.60 -1.64
C SER A 16 -2.70 8.40 -2.18
N ALA A 17 -3.82 8.47 -1.45
CA ALA A 17 -4.95 9.30 -1.83
C ALA A 17 -4.52 10.77 -1.85
N LYS A 18 -4.91 11.49 -2.91
CA LYS A 18 -4.49 12.88 -3.11
C LYS A 18 -4.92 13.76 -1.92
N GLY A 19 -3.94 14.39 -1.26
CA GLY A 19 -4.18 15.28 -0.12
C GLY A 19 -4.47 14.56 1.20
N CYS A 20 -4.39 13.22 1.23
CA CYS A 20 -4.50 12.47 2.47
C CYS A 20 -3.12 12.38 3.13
N HIS A 21 -3.09 12.61 4.45
CA HIS A 21 -1.89 12.48 5.29
C HIS A 21 -2.06 11.42 6.37
N ALA A 22 -3.14 10.62 6.32
CA ALA A 22 -3.40 9.56 7.27
C ALA A 22 -2.37 8.43 7.10
N PRO A 23 -2.00 7.75 8.21
CA PRO A 23 -1.13 6.57 8.14
C PRO A 23 -1.79 5.49 7.29
N ALA A 24 -1.01 4.91 6.38
CA ALA A 24 -1.47 3.77 5.60
C ALA A 24 -1.37 2.48 6.42
N VAL A 25 -2.37 1.63 6.26
CA VAL A 25 -2.43 0.28 6.87
C VAL A 25 -2.79 -0.79 5.83
N TRP A 26 -2.97 -0.38 4.57
CA TRP A 26 -3.27 -1.24 3.43
C TRP A 26 -2.34 -0.97 2.26
N VAL A 27 -2.16 -2.00 1.46
CA VAL A 27 -1.34 -2.01 0.24
C VAL A 27 -2.19 -2.55 -0.90
N LEU A 28 -2.34 -1.75 -1.96
CA LEU A 28 -3.07 -2.11 -3.16
C LEU A 28 -2.06 -2.36 -4.29
N ALA A 29 -1.90 -3.62 -4.66
CA ALA A 29 -1.10 -4.01 -5.82
C ALA A 29 -1.94 -3.86 -7.10
N TRP A 30 -1.39 -3.21 -8.11
CA TRP A 30 -2.10 -2.94 -9.36
C TRP A 30 -1.21 -2.99 -10.60
N ASN A 31 -1.82 -3.23 -11.76
CA ASN A 31 -1.16 -3.26 -13.06
C ASN A 31 -2.09 -2.65 -14.12
N ASN A 32 -1.55 -1.70 -14.90
CA ASN A 32 -2.24 -1.21 -16.09
C ASN A 32 -1.69 -1.94 -17.33
N PRO A 33 -2.44 -2.92 -17.89
CA PRO A 33 -1.94 -3.76 -18.98
C PRO A 33 -1.72 -3.00 -20.29
N LYS A 34 -2.21 -1.76 -20.40
CA LYS A 34 -1.97 -0.91 -21.57
C LYS A 34 -0.52 -0.41 -21.65
N ILE A 35 0.20 -0.37 -20.53
CA ILE A 35 1.53 0.25 -20.43
C ILE A 35 2.55 -0.57 -19.63
N HIS A 36 2.13 -1.66 -18.98
CA HIS A 36 2.97 -2.51 -18.15
C HIS A 36 2.86 -3.96 -18.61
N THR A 37 3.97 -4.70 -18.53
CA THR A 37 3.96 -6.16 -18.70
C THR A 37 3.11 -6.81 -17.61
N PRO A 38 2.57 -8.02 -17.83
CA PRO A 38 1.74 -8.71 -16.85
C PRO A 38 2.44 -8.94 -15.49
N GLU A 39 3.76 -9.15 -15.49
CA GLU A 39 4.53 -9.36 -14.25
C GLU A 39 4.74 -8.06 -13.46
N ARG A 40 4.71 -6.89 -14.10
CA ARG A 40 5.04 -5.63 -13.43
C ARG A 40 3.89 -5.13 -12.57
N ARG A 41 4.04 -5.17 -11.25
CA ARG A 41 3.07 -4.61 -10.30
C ARG A 41 3.55 -3.28 -9.76
N LYS A 42 2.63 -2.34 -9.62
CA LYS A 42 2.81 -1.11 -8.86
C LYS A 42 2.02 -1.21 -7.57
N THR A 43 2.36 -0.33 -6.63
CA THR A 43 1.79 -0.34 -5.29
C THR A 43 1.25 1.03 -4.94
N TRP A 44 0.05 1.09 -4.36
CA TRP A 44 -0.49 2.26 -3.67
C TRP A 44 -0.75 1.92 -2.21
N LEU A 45 -0.52 2.88 -1.33
CA LEU A 45 -0.78 2.75 0.10
C LEU A 45 -2.12 3.39 0.46
N ALA A 46 -2.87 2.78 1.38
CA ALA A 46 -4.17 3.32 1.80
C ALA A 46 -4.35 3.28 3.31
N CYS A 47 -4.95 4.34 3.87
CA CYS A 47 -5.54 4.29 5.20
C CYS A 47 -6.89 3.54 5.16
N GLU A 48 -7.46 3.25 6.32
CA GLU A 48 -8.79 2.62 6.47
C GLU A 48 -9.85 3.31 5.61
N GLU A 49 -9.90 4.65 5.66
CA GLU A 49 -10.93 5.46 5.00
C GLU A 49 -10.86 5.40 3.47
N HIS A 50 -9.65 5.29 2.90
CA HIS A 50 -9.44 5.37 1.45
C HIS A 50 -9.25 4.02 0.77
N ARG A 51 -9.16 2.92 1.54
CA ARG A 51 -8.96 1.57 0.98
C ARG A 51 -10.02 1.25 -0.07
N GLU A 52 -11.29 1.38 0.28
CA GLU A 52 -12.41 0.99 -0.59
C GLU A 52 -12.46 1.87 -1.84
N TYR A 53 -12.33 3.19 -1.68
CA TYR A 53 -12.35 4.13 -2.80
C TYR A 53 -11.23 3.84 -3.83
N LEU A 54 -9.99 3.59 -3.36
CA LEU A 54 -8.87 3.30 -4.26
C LEU A 54 -9.02 1.93 -4.93
N SER A 55 -9.51 0.93 -4.20
CA SER A 55 -9.81 -0.40 -4.74
C SER A 55 -10.87 -0.33 -5.84
N GLU A 56 -11.98 0.38 -5.60
CA GLU A 56 -13.04 0.59 -6.60
C GLU A 56 -12.48 1.30 -7.85
N PHE A 57 -11.70 2.36 -7.66
CA PHE A 57 -11.09 3.10 -8.77
C PHE A 57 -10.23 2.20 -9.67
N LEU A 58 -9.44 1.30 -9.08
CA LEU A 58 -8.61 0.34 -9.80
C LEU A 58 -9.44 -0.82 -10.36
N GLY A 59 -10.45 -1.27 -9.62
CA GLY A 59 -11.32 -2.40 -9.94
C GLY A 59 -12.16 -2.15 -11.18
N VAL A 60 -12.83 -1.00 -11.28
CA VAL A 60 -13.64 -0.63 -12.47
C VAL A 60 -12.81 -0.52 -13.76
N ARG A 61 -11.49 -0.36 -13.63
CA ARG A 61 -10.53 -0.32 -14.75
C ARG A 61 -9.87 -1.66 -15.03
N GLY A 62 -10.13 -2.69 -14.21
CA GLY A 62 -9.49 -3.99 -14.29
C GLY A 62 -8.01 -3.98 -13.91
N PHE A 63 -7.56 -2.97 -13.16
CA PHE A 63 -6.15 -2.79 -12.80
C PHE A 63 -5.78 -3.40 -11.46
N LEU A 64 -6.75 -3.56 -10.56
CA LEU A 64 -6.52 -4.10 -9.23
C LEU A 64 -6.05 -5.57 -9.32
N LYS A 65 -5.00 -5.90 -8.57
CA LYS A 65 -4.44 -7.26 -8.51
C LYS A 65 -4.56 -7.86 -7.12
N ASP A 66 -4.27 -7.08 -6.09
CA ASP A 66 -4.31 -7.56 -4.71
C ASP A 66 -4.53 -6.40 -3.73
N VAL A 67 -5.05 -6.73 -2.55
CA VAL A 67 -5.25 -5.81 -1.44
C VAL A 67 -4.88 -6.56 -0.17
N VAL A 68 -3.73 -6.22 0.41
CA VAL A 68 -3.22 -6.81 1.66
C VAL A 68 -3.00 -5.73 2.70
N THR A 69 -2.93 -6.11 3.97
CA THR A 69 -2.50 -5.17 5.01
C THR A 69 -1.04 -4.75 4.80
N LEU A 70 -0.69 -3.58 5.29
CA LEU A 70 0.69 -3.10 5.28
C LEU A 70 1.61 -4.05 6.07
N GLU A 71 1.10 -4.62 7.16
CA GLU A 71 1.83 -5.61 7.96
C GLU A 71 2.20 -6.83 7.12
N GLU A 72 1.22 -7.47 6.46
CA GLU A 72 1.46 -8.62 5.58
C GLU A 72 2.44 -8.30 4.45
N TRP A 73 2.31 -7.13 3.83
CA TRP A 73 3.18 -6.71 2.75
C TRP A 73 4.62 -6.46 3.22
N SER A 74 4.80 -5.85 4.39
CA SER A 74 6.13 -5.57 4.96
C SER A 74 6.85 -6.82 5.46
N ALA A 75 6.10 -7.83 5.91
CA ALA A 75 6.65 -9.10 6.38
C ALA A 75 7.11 -10.00 5.22
N ALA A 76 6.48 -9.86 4.05
CA ALA A 76 6.90 -10.51 2.82
C ALA A 76 7.98 -9.65 2.15
N ASP A 77 9.26 -9.87 2.50
CA ASP A 77 10.45 -9.28 1.86
C ASP A 77 10.21 -9.04 0.35
N HIS A 78 9.99 -7.77 -0.02
CA HIS A 78 9.36 -7.35 -1.29
C HIS A 78 10.35 -6.70 -2.26
#